data_AF-T1AG38-F1
#
_entry.id   AF-T1AG38-F1
#
_cell.length_a   1.000
_cell.length_b   1.000
_cell.length_c   1.000
_cell.angle_alpha   90.00
_cell.angle_beta   90.00
_cell.angle_gamma   90.00
#
_symmetry.space_group_name_H-M   'P 1'
#
loop_
_entity.id
_entity.type
_entity.pdbx_description
1 polymer ?
#
loop_
_entity_poly.entity_id
_entity_poly.type
_entity_poly.pdbx_seq_one_letter_code
_entity_poly.pdbx_strand_id
1 'polypeptide(L)'
;AGEIALGAEARLQTDCDVAATRVHAAHDVEVGMGEPDFTPAVVGYAATAAGPPYRLQLAAGVIELDVVSMGNPHAVVEVDDLA
;
A
#
# COMPACT_ATOMS: atom_id res chain seq x y z
N ALA A 1 -30.88 -4.99 -0.16
CA ALA A 1 -29.92 -4.58 0.87
C ALA A 1 -28.68 -4.06 0.16
N GLY A 2 -28.21 -2.86 0.53
CA GLY A 2 -26.90 -2.32 0.15
C GLY A 2 -26.71 -1.88 -1.30
N GLU A 3 -27.61 -1.10 -1.89
CA GLU A 3 -27.29 -0.37 -3.13
C GLU A 3 -26.62 0.97 -2.76
N ILE A 4 -25.37 1.15 -3.19
CA ILE A 4 -24.69 2.45 -3.13
C ILE A 4 -25.06 3.19 -4.41
N ALA A 5 -25.75 4.33 -4.28
CA ALA A 5 -26.10 5.15 -5.43
C ALA A 5 -24.85 5.74 -6.11
N LEU A 6 -24.91 5.92 -7.43
CA LEU A 6 -23.82 6.55 -8.18
C LEU A 6 -23.51 7.94 -7.62
N GLY A 7 -22.21 8.23 -7.47
CA GLY A 7 -21.71 9.50 -6.95
C GLY A 7 -21.89 9.72 -5.45
N ALA A 8 -22.60 8.83 -4.74
CA ALA A 8 -22.74 8.90 -3.28
C ALA A 8 -21.48 8.36 -2.61
N GLU A 9 -21.07 9.02 -1.51
CA GLU A 9 -20.01 8.52 -0.66
C GLU A 9 -20.56 7.53 0.36
N ALA A 10 -19.90 6.38 0.48
CA ALA A 10 -20.18 5.35 1.48
C ALA A 10 -18.92 5.05 2.31
N ARG A 11 -19.11 4.69 3.57
CA ARG A 11 -18.01 4.28 4.47
C ARG A 11 -18.07 2.78 4.68
N LEU A 12 -16.98 2.10 4.34
CA LEU A 12 -16.85 0.64 4.45
C LEU A 12 -15.83 0.31 5.54
N GLN A 13 -16.22 -0.54 6.50
CA GLN A 13 -15.30 -1.08 7.49
C GLN A 13 -14.41 -2.14 6.85
N THR A 14 -13.09 -2.04 7.05
CA THR A 14 -12.11 -3.08 6.68
C THR A 14 -11.37 -3.59 7.92
N ASP A 15 -10.50 -4.58 7.73
CA ASP A 15 -9.64 -5.11 8.80
C ASP A 15 -8.56 -4.10 9.24
N CYS A 16 -8.24 -3.11 8.41
CA CYS A 16 -7.26 -2.07 8.71
C CYS A 16 -7.95 -0.81 9.27
N ASP A 17 -8.86 -0.22 8.49
CA ASP A 17 -9.60 0.99 8.87
C ASP A 17 -10.92 1.16 8.07
N VAL A 18 -11.64 2.27 8.26
CA VAL A 18 -12.80 2.67 7.49
C VAL A 18 -12.38 3.35 6.19
N ALA A 19 -12.70 2.73 5.05
CA ALA A 19 -12.48 3.31 3.73
C ALA A 19 -13.68 4.16 3.28
N ALA A 20 -13.43 5.41 2.88
CA ALA A 20 -14.41 6.20 2.13
C ALA A 20 -14.45 5.70 0.68
N THR A 21 -15.64 5.49 0.13
CA THR A 21 -15.81 4.90 -1.20
C THR A 21 -16.87 5.62 -2.00
N ARG A 22 -16.70 5.67 -3.32
CA ARG A 22 -17.64 6.31 -4.24
C ARG A 22 -17.74 5.50 -5.52
N VAL A 23 -18.96 5.12 -5.89
CA VAL A 23 -19.21 4.40 -7.15
C VAL A 23 -19.45 5.42 -8.26
N HIS A 24 -18.56 5.43 -9.26
CA HIS A 24 -18.69 6.30 -10.44
C HIS A 24 -19.45 5.59 -11.56
N ALA A 25 -19.14 4.31 -11.80
CA ALA A 25 -19.81 3.44 -12.77
C ALA A 25 -19.63 1.96 -12.38
N ALA A 26 -20.21 1.04 -13.16
CA ALA A 26 -20.23 -0.40 -12.85
C ALA A 26 -18.85 -1.04 -12.58
N HIS A 27 -17.78 -0.49 -13.15
CA HIS A 27 -16.40 -0.98 -12.97
C HIS A 27 -15.43 0.12 -12.56
N ASP A 28 -15.96 1.24 -12.08
CA ASP A 28 -15.17 2.41 -11.68
C ASP A 28 -15.62 2.85 -10.29
N VAL A 29 -14.78 2.54 -9.30
CA VAL A 29 -15.05 2.78 -7.89
C VAL A 29 -13.80 3.41 -7.29
N GLU A 30 -13.99 4.58 -6.70
CA GLU A 30 -12.97 5.25 -5.93
C GLU A 30 -12.99 4.72 -4.49
N VAL A 31 -11.79 4.44 -3.96
CA VAL A 31 -11.60 3.94 -2.61
C VAL A 31 -10.49 4.76 -1.96
N GLY A 32 -10.80 5.43 -0.85
CA GLY A 32 -9.83 6.06 0.02
C GLY A 32 -9.07 4.98 0.78
N MET A 33 -7.84 4.71 0.35
CA MET A 33 -6.98 3.64 0.90
C MET A 33 -6.27 4.04 2.20
N GLY A 34 -6.47 5.25 2.71
CA GLY A 34 -5.75 5.78 3.86
C GLY A 34 -4.40 6.42 3.50
N GLU A 35 -3.64 6.80 4.53
CA GLU A 35 -2.32 7.42 4.38
C GLU A 35 -1.21 6.35 4.45
N PRO A 36 -0.25 6.34 3.51
CA PRO A 36 0.87 5.42 3.54
C PRO A 36 1.83 5.74 4.70
N ASP A 37 2.33 4.70 5.38
CA ASP A 37 3.39 4.82 6.39
C ASP A 37 4.70 4.20 5.88
N PHE A 38 5.73 5.05 5.72
CA PHE A 38 7.06 4.68 5.21
C PHE A 38 8.07 4.35 6.32
N THR A 39 7.64 4.32 7.59
CA THR A 39 8.51 4.00 8.71
C THR A 39 8.92 2.52 8.63
N PRO A 40 10.21 2.16 8.53
CA PRO A 40 10.63 0.77 8.37
C PRO A 40 10.08 -0.19 9.43
N ALA A 41 9.97 0.28 10.67
CA ALA A 41 9.46 -0.52 11.77
C ALA A 41 8.00 -0.97 11.57
N VAL A 42 7.16 -0.17 10.88
CA VAL A 42 5.73 -0.52 10.71
C VAL A 42 5.51 -1.64 9.69
N VAL A 43 6.45 -1.86 8.80
CA VAL A 43 6.46 -3.03 7.90
C VAL A 43 7.24 -4.21 8.48
N GLY A 44 7.78 -4.08 9.70
CA GLY A 44 8.66 -5.07 10.31
C GLY A 44 10.07 -5.12 9.71
N TYR A 45 10.50 -4.07 9.01
CA TYR A 45 11.81 -3.98 8.40
C TYR A 45 12.83 -3.31 9.34
N ALA A 46 13.89 -4.04 9.69
CA ALA A 46 14.99 -3.54 10.49
C ALA A 46 15.99 -2.75 9.63
N ALA A 47 15.65 -1.50 9.30
CA ALA A 47 16.54 -0.63 8.56
C ALA A 47 17.81 -0.30 9.36
N THR A 48 18.97 -0.57 8.78
CA THR A 48 20.29 -0.27 9.36
C THR A 48 20.88 1.04 8.86
N ALA A 49 20.37 1.56 7.74
CA ALA A 49 20.76 2.83 7.12
C ALA A 49 19.64 3.87 7.24
N ALA A 50 20.02 5.15 7.24
CA ALA A 50 19.08 6.25 7.29
C ALA A 50 18.50 6.54 5.89
N GLY A 51 17.22 6.27 5.72
CA GLY A 51 16.42 6.63 4.53
C GLY A 51 16.49 5.62 3.37
N PRO A 52 15.47 5.62 2.50
CA PRO A 52 15.44 4.83 1.28
C PRO A 52 16.40 5.35 0.18
N PRO A 53 16.81 4.51 -0.78
CA PRO A 53 16.49 3.08 -0.86
C PRO A 53 17.28 2.26 0.16
N TYR A 54 16.62 1.24 0.72
CA TYR A 54 17.23 0.30 1.65
C TYR A 54 17.90 -0.84 0.90
N ARG A 55 18.92 -1.43 1.52
CA ARG A 55 19.63 -2.60 0.98
C ARG A 55 19.27 -3.86 1.76
N LEU A 56 18.75 -4.86 1.06
CA LEU A 56 18.46 -6.18 1.61
C LEU A 56 19.44 -7.21 1.04
N GLN A 57 20.19 -7.85 1.93
CA GLN A 57 21.05 -8.99 1.56
C GLN A 57 20.20 -10.25 1.42
N LEU A 58 20.16 -10.80 0.20
CA LEU A 58 19.59 -12.09 -0.13
C LEU A 58 20.70 -13.10 -0.42
N ALA A 59 20.33 -14.39 -0.54
CA ALA A 59 21.27 -15.43 -0.94
C ALA A 59 21.84 -15.21 -2.36
N ALA A 60 21.05 -14.59 -3.25
CA ALA A 60 21.41 -14.32 -4.64
C ALA A 60 22.18 -13.01 -4.83
N GLY A 61 22.26 -12.15 -3.81
CA GLY A 61 22.89 -10.83 -3.91
C GLY A 61 22.21 -9.78 -3.04
N VAL A 62 22.68 -8.54 -3.15
CA VAL A 62 22.05 -7.39 -2.52
C VAL A 62 21.05 -6.79 -3.50
N ILE A 63 19.84 -6.49 -3.03
CA ILE A 63 18.87 -5.70 -3.77
C ILE A 63 18.63 -4.36 -3.07
N GLU A 64 18.21 -3.37 -3.85
CA GLU A 64 17.70 -2.10 -3.35
C GLU A 64 16.17 -2.13 -3.35
N LEU A 65 15.55 -1.63 -2.28
CA LEU A 65 14.11 -1.62 -2.10
C LEU A 65 13.65 -0.43 -1.26
N ASP A 66 12.39 -0.05 -1.46
CA ASP A 66 11.64 0.82 -0.57
C ASP A 66 10.58 0.02 0.18
N VAL A 67 10.15 0.54 1.33
CA VAL A 67 9.14 -0.11 2.16
C VAL A 67 8.01 0.85 2.51
N VAL A 68 6.79 0.32 2.52
CA VAL A 68 5.58 1.09 2.85
C VAL A 68 4.52 0.17 3.46
N SER A 69 3.73 0.69 4.39
CA SER A 69 2.53 0.04 4.90
C SER A 69 1.28 0.80 4.45
N MET A 70 0.29 0.07 3.95
CA MET A 70 -1.09 0.54 3.73
C MET A 70 -2.07 -0.17 4.70
N GLY A 71 -1.56 -0.63 5.84
CA GLY A 71 -2.25 -1.55 6.78
C GLY A 71 -1.66 -2.97 6.78
N ASN A 72 -0.78 -3.26 5.82
CA ASN A 72 0.00 -4.49 5.70
C ASN A 72 1.37 -4.19 5.07
N PRO A 73 2.39 -5.04 5.31
CA PRO A 73 3.76 -4.75 4.90
C PRO A 73 3.97 -4.93 3.39
N HIS A 74 4.55 -3.93 2.74
CA HIS A 74 5.00 -4.00 1.35
C HIS A 74 6.47 -3.62 1.21
N ALA A 75 7.14 -4.31 0.28
CA ALA A 75 8.48 -3.99 -0.21
C ALA A 75 8.41 -3.78 -1.73
N VAL A 76 8.90 -2.62 -2.20
CA VAL A 76 8.87 -2.22 -3.60
C VAL A 76 10.30 -2.23 -4.13
N VAL A 77 10.51 -2.87 -5.28
CA VAL A 77 11.81 -2.97 -5.94
C VAL A 77 11.68 -2.38 -7.33
N GLU A 78 12.51 -1.39 -7.65
CA GLU A 78 12.62 -0.87 -9.00
C GLU A 78 13.42 -1.85 -9.87
N VAL A 79 12.90 -2.15 -11.06
CA VAL A 79 13.50 -3.07 -12.03
C VAL A 79 13.51 -2.42 -13.40
N ASP A 80 14.49 -2.80 -14.23
CA ASP A 80 14.63 -2.23 -15.58
C ASP A 80 13.48 -2.62 -16.52
N ASP A 81 12.90 -3.81 -16.33
CA ASP A 81 11.85 -4.36 -17.19
C ASP A 81 10.89 -5.29 -16.40
N LEU A 82 9.59 -5.23 -16.73
CA LEU A 82 8.50 -6.06 -16.17
C LEU A 82 7.95 -7.08 -17.18
N ALA A 83 8.42 -7.04 -18.44
CA ALA A 83 7.85 -7.74 -19.59
C ALA A 83 7.92 -9.27 -19.53
#